data_AF-A0A8J4TWA8-F1
#
_entry.id   AF-A0A8J4TWA8-F1
#
_cell.length_a   1.000
_cell.length_b   1.000
_cell.length_c   1.000
_cell.angle_alpha   90.00
_cell.angle_beta   90.00
_cell.angle_gamma   90.00
#
_symmetry.space_group_name_H-M   'P 1'
#
loop_
_entity.id
_entity.type
_entity.pdbx_description
1 polymer ?
#
loop_
_entity_poly.entity_id
_entity_poly.type
_entity_poly.pdbx_seq_one_letter_code
_entity_poly.pdbx_strand_id
1 'polypeptide(L)'
;MPAALNLSNEVVKMRAEVKRVKVLIIRKLTRQMVALKKKKGTEAILERNQRRAARLLEEIHVLKALEPDSVTKAALQSDISFEKVCQKKDASLSERATARIATHPEFSKRIQSIKAASSIETHSTPAEVVRMRKEVKKIRVLIIRNLTQQITALKKAKAKESELKGNMEAVARLQKEVQVLRTLLPDQVTTRALEGNTDLEKLFQDPESSTMERATARITAHPRFVKKLQDLSKQSRFCHPRAKQQPHLH
;
A
#
# COMPACT_ATOMS: atom_id res chain seq x y z
N MET A 1 16.42 11.01 -10.56
CA MET A 1 15.54 10.64 -9.43
C MET A 1 14.09 10.64 -9.92
N PRO A 2 13.39 9.50 -10.00
CA PRO A 2 11.97 9.53 -10.30
C PRO A 2 11.23 10.21 -9.14
N ALA A 3 10.51 11.29 -9.43
CA ALA A 3 9.72 12.01 -8.45
C ALA A 3 8.66 11.07 -7.88
N ALA A 4 8.66 10.86 -6.56
CA ALA A 4 7.62 10.08 -5.90
C ALA A 4 6.26 10.73 -6.19
N LEU A 5 5.46 10.09 -7.04
CA LEU A 5 4.14 10.60 -7.42
C LEU A 5 3.22 10.57 -6.21
N ASN A 6 2.72 11.74 -5.81
CA ASN A 6 1.68 11.81 -4.81
C ASN A 6 0.37 11.29 -5.41
N LEU A 7 -0.04 10.09 -4.97
CA LEU A 7 -1.24 9.40 -5.44
C LEU A 7 -2.49 10.29 -5.42
N SER A 8 -2.60 11.17 -4.43
CA SER A 8 -3.75 12.08 -4.30
C SER A 8 -3.83 13.07 -5.46
N ASN A 9 -2.68 13.57 -5.93
CA ASN A 9 -2.64 14.49 -7.06
C ASN A 9 -2.95 13.77 -8.38
N GLU A 10 -2.49 12.54 -8.55
CA GLU A 10 -2.82 11.73 -9.73
C GLU A 10 -4.32 11.40 -9.80
N VAL A 11 -4.95 11.05 -8.67
CA VAL A 11 -6.42 10.86 -8.63
C VAL A 11 -7.16 12.12 -9.10
N VAL A 12 -6.72 13.30 -8.68
CA VAL A 12 -7.33 14.57 -9.11
C VAL A 12 -7.14 14.81 -10.62
N LYS A 13 -5.95 14.53 -11.17
CA LYS A 13 -5.66 14.66 -12.61
C LYS A 13 -6.52 13.71 -13.45
N MET A 14 -6.76 12.49 -12.96
CA MET A 14 -7.57 11.48 -13.66
C MET A 14 -9.05 11.84 -13.78
N ARG A 15 -9.57 12.82 -13.01
CA ARG A 15 -11.00 13.22 -13.05
C ARG A 15 -11.47 13.58 -14.45
N ALA A 16 -10.67 14.32 -15.21
CA ALA A 16 -11.01 14.74 -16.57
C ALA A 16 -11.08 13.54 -17.52
N GLU A 17 -10.11 12.63 -17.40
CA GLU A 17 -10.05 11.40 -18.19
C GLU A 17 -11.23 10.47 -17.87
N VAL A 18 -11.55 10.26 -16.59
CA VAL A 18 -12.72 9.47 -16.17
C VAL A 18 -14.00 10.08 -16.72
N LYS A 19 -14.19 11.41 -16.61
CA LYS A 19 -15.37 12.09 -17.19
C LYS A 19 -15.47 11.87 -18.70
N ARG A 20 -14.35 11.98 -19.45
CA ARG A 20 -14.31 11.71 -20.88
C ARG A 20 -14.70 10.26 -21.21
N VAL A 21 -14.13 9.30 -20.51
CA VAL A 21 -14.40 7.87 -20.70
C VAL A 21 -15.85 7.52 -20.35
N LYS A 22 -16.39 8.09 -19.27
CA LYS A 22 -17.83 7.98 -18.91
C LYS A 22 -18.71 8.41 -20.07
N VAL A 23 -18.43 9.55 -20.70
CA VAL A 23 -19.21 10.05 -21.85
C VAL A 23 -19.12 9.09 -23.04
N LEU A 24 -17.94 8.57 -23.36
CA LEU A 24 -17.76 7.61 -24.47
C LEU A 24 -18.56 6.31 -24.24
N ILE A 25 -18.51 5.78 -23.02
CA ILE A 25 -19.26 4.58 -22.64
C ILE A 25 -20.76 4.85 -22.71
N ILE A 26 -21.25 5.94 -22.10
CA ILE A 26 -22.67 6.32 -22.15
C ILE A 26 -23.15 6.43 -23.59
N ARG A 27 -22.39 7.12 -24.47
CA ARG A 27 -22.73 7.23 -25.90
C ARG A 27 -22.83 5.85 -26.58
N LYS A 28 -21.91 4.93 -26.26
CA LYS A 28 -21.94 3.55 -26.80
C LYS A 28 -23.18 2.80 -26.33
N LEU A 29 -23.48 2.82 -25.03
CA LEU A 29 -24.65 2.14 -24.47
C LEU A 29 -25.97 2.74 -24.97
N THR A 30 -26.05 4.07 -25.11
CA THR A 30 -27.22 4.74 -25.68
C THR A 30 -27.47 4.30 -27.13
N ARG A 31 -26.42 4.20 -27.96
CA ARG A 31 -26.56 3.68 -29.33
C ARG A 31 -27.04 2.22 -29.34
N GLN A 32 -26.50 1.37 -28.47
CA GLN A 32 -26.93 -0.03 -28.35
C GLN A 32 -28.40 -0.14 -27.91
N MET A 33 -28.82 0.67 -26.94
CA MET A 33 -30.20 0.74 -26.48
C MET A 33 -31.14 1.17 -27.62
N VAL A 34 -30.81 2.22 -28.37
CA VAL A 34 -31.61 2.69 -29.51
C VAL A 34 -31.68 1.61 -30.60
N ALA A 35 -30.57 0.93 -30.90
CA ALA A 35 -30.55 -0.16 -31.87
C ALA A 35 -31.46 -1.32 -31.43
N LEU A 36 -31.44 -1.70 -30.14
CA LEU A 36 -32.33 -2.74 -29.60
C LEU A 36 -33.81 -2.35 -29.70
N LYS A 37 -34.15 -1.10 -29.44
CA LYS A 37 -35.53 -0.58 -29.56
C LYS A 37 -36.04 -0.54 -31.00
N LYS A 38 -35.14 -0.39 -31.99
CA LYS A 38 -35.48 -0.35 -33.42
C LYS A 38 -35.56 -1.73 -34.09
N LYS A 39 -35.09 -2.79 -33.43
CA LYS A 39 -35.13 -4.15 -33.99
C LYS A 39 -36.58 -4.62 -34.14
N LYS A 40 -36.92 -5.12 -35.32
CA LYS A 40 -38.20 -5.78 -35.62
C LYS A 40 -38.06 -7.30 -35.41
N GLY A 41 -39.16 -8.00 -35.14
CA GLY A 41 -39.17 -9.46 -34.94
C GLY A 41 -40.47 -9.95 -34.32
N THR A 42 -40.51 -11.24 -33.96
CA THR A 42 -41.62 -11.82 -33.20
C THR A 42 -41.77 -11.15 -31.84
N GLU A 43 -42.97 -11.19 -31.27
CA GLU A 43 -43.30 -10.55 -29.99
C GLU A 43 -42.33 -10.96 -28.87
N ALA A 44 -41.99 -12.25 -28.79
CA ALA A 44 -41.02 -12.77 -27.83
C ALA A 44 -39.60 -12.17 -27.99
N ILE A 45 -39.17 -11.86 -29.22
CA ILE A 45 -37.86 -11.23 -29.48
C ILE A 45 -37.91 -9.74 -29.11
N LEU A 46 -39.02 -9.07 -29.41
CA LEU A 46 -39.24 -7.66 -29.05
C LEU A 46 -39.20 -7.49 -27.54
N GLU A 47 -39.91 -8.34 -26.80
CA GLU A 47 -39.94 -8.30 -25.33
C GLU A 47 -38.54 -8.51 -24.73
N ARG A 48 -37.79 -9.51 -25.21
CA ARG A 48 -36.39 -9.75 -24.78
C ARG A 48 -35.49 -8.54 -25.06
N ASN A 49 -35.66 -7.88 -26.21
CA ASN A 49 -34.90 -6.68 -26.57
C ASN A 49 -35.28 -5.48 -25.71
N GLN A 50 -36.56 -5.30 -25.39
CA GLN A 50 -37.03 -4.26 -24.47
C GLN A 50 -36.44 -4.44 -23.07
N ARG A 51 -36.46 -5.66 -22.51
CA ARG A 51 -35.82 -5.97 -21.22
C ARG A 51 -34.31 -5.67 -21.24
N ARG A 52 -33.62 -5.95 -22.35
CA ARG A 52 -32.19 -5.60 -22.53
C ARG A 52 -31.99 -4.08 -22.58
N ALA A 53 -32.85 -3.35 -23.29
CA ALA A 53 -32.80 -1.90 -23.38
C ALA A 53 -33.03 -1.24 -22.01
N ALA A 54 -33.95 -1.77 -21.19
CA ALA A 54 -34.19 -1.30 -19.83
C ALA A 54 -32.94 -1.47 -18.94
N ARG A 55 -32.29 -2.64 -18.98
CA ARG A 55 -31.03 -2.87 -18.25
C ARG A 55 -29.89 -1.93 -18.67
N LEU A 56 -29.77 -1.65 -19.97
CA LEU A 56 -28.78 -0.67 -20.45
C LEU A 56 -29.08 0.75 -19.94
N LEU A 57 -30.36 1.11 -19.81
CA LEU A 57 -30.78 2.40 -19.28
C LEU A 57 -30.43 2.54 -17.79
N GLU A 58 -30.66 1.50 -16.99
CA GLU A 58 -30.24 1.45 -15.59
C GLU A 58 -28.72 1.59 -15.46
N GLU A 59 -27.94 0.88 -16.27
CA GLU A 59 -26.48 0.97 -16.28
C GLU A 59 -26.01 2.39 -16.65
N ILE A 60 -26.68 3.05 -17.61
CA ILE A 60 -26.40 4.46 -17.96
C ILE A 60 -26.67 5.39 -16.77
N HIS A 61 -27.76 5.18 -16.01
CA HIS A 61 -28.04 5.99 -14.81
C HIS A 61 -26.95 5.83 -13.74
N VAL A 62 -26.53 4.59 -13.49
CA VAL A 62 -25.45 4.32 -12.55
C VAL A 62 -24.14 4.95 -13.02
N LEU A 63 -23.79 4.81 -14.30
CA LEU A 63 -22.61 5.46 -14.88
C LEU A 63 -22.65 6.97 -14.67
N LYS A 64 -23.80 7.63 -14.86
CA LYS A 64 -23.91 9.08 -14.61
C LYS A 64 -23.57 9.43 -13.15
N ALA A 65 -24.09 8.66 -12.19
CA ALA A 65 -23.93 8.89 -10.76
C ALA A 65 -22.53 8.54 -10.19
N LEU A 66 -21.68 7.80 -10.93
CA LEU A 66 -20.37 7.40 -10.41
C LEU A 66 -19.41 8.58 -10.18
N GLU A 67 -18.83 8.65 -8.99
CA GLU A 67 -17.83 9.65 -8.64
C GLU A 67 -16.47 9.33 -9.29
N PRO A 68 -15.84 10.26 -10.04
CA PRO A 68 -14.58 10.00 -10.73
C PRO A 68 -13.47 9.47 -9.83
N ASP A 69 -13.34 10.05 -8.64
CA ASP A 69 -12.29 9.69 -7.67
C ASP A 69 -12.45 8.26 -7.16
N SER A 70 -13.70 7.80 -6.98
CA SER A 70 -13.99 6.44 -6.53
C SER A 70 -13.54 5.42 -7.57
N VAL A 71 -13.76 5.71 -8.85
CA VAL A 71 -13.38 4.86 -9.98
C VAL A 71 -11.87 4.78 -10.10
N THR A 72 -11.16 5.91 -10.04
CA THR A 72 -9.70 5.93 -10.11
C THR A 72 -9.07 5.20 -8.93
N LYS A 73 -9.57 5.40 -7.70
CA LYS A 73 -9.08 4.67 -6.52
C LYS A 73 -9.28 3.16 -6.67
N ALA A 74 -10.45 2.71 -7.10
CA ALA A 74 -10.73 1.29 -7.31
C ALA A 74 -9.78 0.67 -8.37
N ALA A 75 -9.57 1.37 -9.48
CA ALA A 75 -8.68 0.92 -10.56
C ALA A 75 -7.20 0.91 -10.15
N LEU A 76 -6.77 1.80 -9.26
CA LEU A 76 -5.41 1.81 -8.72
C LEU A 76 -5.20 0.71 -7.66
N GLN A 77 -6.22 0.38 -6.86
CA GLN A 77 -6.12 -0.60 -5.78
C GLN A 77 -6.07 -2.05 -6.26
N SER A 78 -6.81 -2.39 -7.31
CA SER A 78 -6.94 -3.77 -7.79
C SER A 78 -6.92 -3.83 -9.31
N ASP A 79 -6.57 -4.99 -9.86
CA ASP A 79 -6.72 -5.23 -11.29
C ASP A 79 -8.15 -5.72 -11.56
N ILE A 80 -8.95 -4.84 -12.17
CA ILE A 80 -10.39 -5.06 -12.34
C ILE A 80 -10.64 -5.57 -13.77
N SER A 81 -11.16 -6.78 -13.88
CA SER A 81 -11.65 -7.33 -15.16
C SER A 81 -13.17 -7.25 -15.24
N PHE A 82 -13.67 -6.59 -16.29
CA PHE A 82 -15.10 -6.42 -16.55
C PHE A 82 -15.83 -7.76 -16.75
N GLU A 83 -15.20 -8.70 -17.45
CA GLU A 83 -15.76 -10.03 -17.71
C GLU A 83 -15.98 -10.80 -16.40
N LYS A 84 -14.96 -10.81 -15.52
CA LYS A 84 -15.05 -11.46 -14.21
C LYS A 84 -16.14 -10.83 -13.35
N VAL A 85 -16.30 -9.50 -13.39
CA VAL A 85 -17.35 -8.80 -12.63
C VAL A 85 -18.74 -9.13 -13.19
N CYS A 86 -18.89 -9.28 -14.51
CA CYS A 86 -20.17 -9.64 -15.12
C CYS A 86 -20.61 -11.09 -14.85
N GLN A 87 -19.67 -12.01 -14.61
CA GLN A 87 -19.98 -13.40 -14.27
C GLN A 87 -20.50 -13.57 -12.84
N LYS A 88 -20.17 -12.63 -11.95
CA LYS A 88 -20.65 -12.65 -10.56
C LYS A 88 -22.15 -12.35 -10.53
N LYS A 89 -22.94 -13.28 -10.00
CA LYS A 89 -24.40 -13.12 -9.86
C LYS A 89 -24.76 -11.93 -8.96
N ASP A 90 -23.98 -11.71 -7.91
CA ASP A 90 -24.24 -10.69 -6.88
C ASP A 90 -23.53 -9.35 -7.14
N ALA A 91 -22.82 -9.22 -8.27
CA ALA A 91 -22.12 -7.97 -8.57
C ALA A 91 -23.12 -6.83 -8.76
N SER A 92 -22.95 -5.77 -7.98
CA SER A 92 -23.79 -4.57 -8.06
C SER A 92 -23.64 -3.88 -9.42
N LEU A 93 -24.66 -3.13 -9.83
CA LEU A 93 -24.58 -2.34 -11.07
C LEU A 93 -23.46 -1.30 -11.01
N SER A 94 -23.17 -0.78 -9.81
CA SER A 94 -22.08 0.17 -9.56
C SER A 94 -20.71 -0.47 -9.79
N GLU A 95 -20.50 -1.70 -9.31
CA GLU A 95 -19.28 -2.46 -9.57
C GLU A 95 -19.09 -2.76 -11.05
N ARG A 96 -20.15 -3.16 -11.76
CA ARG A 96 -20.10 -3.41 -13.20
C ARG A 96 -19.74 -2.14 -13.98
N ALA A 97 -20.38 -1.02 -13.64
CA ALA A 97 -20.13 0.27 -14.26
C ALA A 97 -18.68 0.75 -13.98
N THR A 98 -18.20 0.58 -12.75
CA THR A 98 -16.81 0.88 -12.36
C THR A 98 -15.84 0.02 -13.15
N ALA A 99 -16.08 -1.29 -13.24
CA ALA A 99 -15.25 -2.23 -14.01
C ALA A 99 -15.24 -1.89 -15.50
N ARG A 100 -16.37 -1.42 -16.06
CA ARG A 100 -16.45 -1.01 -17.46
C ARG A 100 -15.60 0.23 -17.75
N ILE A 101 -15.53 1.19 -16.82
CA ILE A 101 -14.63 2.34 -16.94
C ILE A 101 -13.18 1.90 -16.75
N ALA A 102 -12.90 1.09 -15.72
CA ALA A 102 -11.57 0.60 -15.37
C ALA A 102 -10.90 -0.18 -16.51
N THR A 103 -11.67 -0.94 -17.27
CA THR A 103 -11.19 -1.74 -18.41
C THR A 103 -11.12 -0.97 -19.73
N HIS A 104 -11.55 0.29 -19.78
CA HIS A 104 -11.53 1.05 -21.02
C HIS A 104 -10.09 1.26 -21.51
N PRO A 105 -9.76 1.00 -22.79
CA PRO A 105 -8.37 0.96 -23.27
C PRO A 105 -7.54 2.22 -22.99
N GLU A 106 -8.12 3.41 -23.14
CA GLU A 106 -7.40 4.66 -22.85
C GLU A 106 -7.15 4.84 -21.34
N PHE A 107 -8.12 4.42 -20.51
CA PHE A 107 -8.04 4.58 -19.06
C PHE A 107 -7.12 3.55 -18.41
N SER A 108 -7.24 2.27 -18.82
CA SER A 108 -6.43 1.19 -18.30
C SER A 108 -4.94 1.40 -18.58
N LYS A 109 -4.58 1.87 -19.79
CA LYS A 109 -3.21 2.25 -20.14
C LYS A 109 -2.66 3.32 -19.18
N ARG A 110 -3.44 4.36 -18.90
CA ARG A 110 -3.01 5.43 -17.99
C ARG A 110 -2.84 4.93 -16.56
N ILE A 111 -3.78 4.13 -16.08
CA ILE A 111 -3.70 3.50 -14.74
C ILE A 111 -2.45 2.62 -14.63
N GLN A 112 -2.13 1.83 -15.65
CA GLN A 112 -0.91 1.01 -15.68
C GLN A 112 0.36 1.89 -15.63
N SER A 113 0.41 3.00 -16.38
CA SER A 113 1.53 3.94 -16.29
C SER A 113 1.70 4.52 -14.88
N ILE A 114 0.59 4.86 -14.21
CA ILE A 114 0.62 5.37 -12.83
C ILE A 114 1.10 4.26 -11.86
N LYS A 115 0.58 3.04 -12.01
CA LYS A 115 0.98 1.87 -11.20
C LYS A 115 2.44 1.45 -11.40
N ALA A 116 3.04 1.75 -12.56
CA ALA A 116 4.45 1.47 -12.82
C ALA A 116 5.36 2.59 -12.30
N ALA A 117 4.94 3.85 -12.42
CA ALA A 117 5.73 5.01 -11.99
C ALA A 117 5.74 5.21 -10.46
N SER A 118 4.65 4.83 -9.80
CA SER A 118 4.65 4.60 -8.37
C SER A 118 5.08 3.15 -8.17
N SER A 119 6.07 2.82 -7.34
CA SER A 119 6.48 1.42 -7.08
C SER A 119 5.41 0.64 -6.29
N ILE A 120 4.13 0.82 -6.63
CA ILE A 120 2.97 0.15 -6.09
C ILE A 120 2.87 -1.19 -6.82
N GLU A 121 3.86 -2.05 -6.58
CA GLU A 121 3.48 -3.43 -6.33
C GLU A 121 2.58 -3.37 -5.10
N THR A 122 1.33 -3.82 -5.26
CA THR A 122 0.26 -3.71 -4.26
C THR A 122 0.50 -4.68 -3.10
N HIS A 123 1.63 -4.52 -2.39
CA HIS A 123 1.74 -4.97 -1.03
C HIS A 123 0.98 -3.94 -0.18
N SER A 124 -0.29 -4.23 0.09
CA SER A 124 -1.02 -3.58 1.18
C SER A 124 -0.08 -3.53 2.40
N THR A 125 0.34 -2.33 2.83
CA THR A 125 1.23 -2.21 3.98
C THR A 125 0.56 -2.93 5.15
N PRO A 126 1.20 -3.96 5.76
CA PRO A 126 0.55 -4.77 6.78
C PRO A 126 -0.02 -3.89 7.89
N ALA A 127 -1.20 -4.27 8.42
CA ALA A 127 -1.87 -3.49 9.46
C ALA A 127 -0.98 -3.29 10.69
N GLU A 128 -0.11 -4.27 10.97
CA GLU A 128 0.94 -4.23 11.99
C GLU A 128 1.92 -3.07 11.77
N VAL A 129 2.38 -2.86 10.53
CA VAL A 129 3.31 -1.77 10.17
C VAL A 129 2.69 -0.41 10.46
N VAL A 130 1.43 -0.21 10.07
CA VAL A 130 0.71 1.05 10.33
C VAL A 130 0.53 1.29 11.83
N ARG A 131 0.20 0.25 12.60
CA ARG A 131 0.02 0.31 14.07
C ARG A 131 1.32 0.57 14.82
N MET A 132 2.47 0.15 14.28
CA MET A 132 3.80 0.33 14.88
C MET A 132 4.39 1.73 14.69
N ARG A 133 3.92 2.52 13.71
CA ARG A 133 4.46 3.85 13.38
C ARG A 133 4.67 4.76 14.59
N LYS A 134 3.69 4.81 15.50
CA LYS A 134 3.76 5.66 16.70
C LYS A 134 4.84 5.19 17.67
N GLU A 135 4.96 3.87 17.89
CA GLU A 135 6.00 3.34 18.80
C GLU A 135 7.40 3.47 18.20
N VAL A 136 7.56 3.17 16.92
CA VAL A 136 8.86 3.34 16.25
C VAL A 136 9.34 4.79 16.35
N LYS A 137 8.45 5.77 16.16
CA LYS A 137 8.80 7.19 16.34
C LYS A 137 9.26 7.52 17.77
N LYS A 138 8.57 7.00 18.79
CA LYS A 138 8.94 7.24 20.21
C LYS A 138 10.28 6.60 20.55
N ILE A 139 10.47 5.34 20.17
CA ILE A 139 11.71 4.58 20.43
C ILE A 139 12.89 5.24 19.74
N ARG A 140 12.72 5.67 18.48
CA ARG A 140 13.72 6.42 17.72
C ARG A 140 14.18 7.69 18.45
N VAL A 141 13.25 8.48 19.00
CA VAL A 141 13.60 9.67 19.79
C VAL A 141 14.37 9.31 21.05
N LEU A 142 13.97 8.25 21.75
CA LEU A 142 14.66 7.78 22.96
C LEU A 142 16.09 7.31 22.65
N ILE A 143 16.28 6.56 21.57
CA ILE A 143 17.60 6.10 21.12
C ILE A 143 18.46 7.30 20.71
N ILE A 144 17.94 8.24 19.92
CA ILE A 144 18.68 9.46 19.54
C ILE A 144 19.16 10.21 20.79
N ARG A 145 18.30 10.35 21.81
CA ARG A 145 18.68 10.99 23.08
C ARG A 145 19.83 10.24 23.77
N ASN A 146 19.74 8.92 23.90
CA ASN A 146 20.78 8.10 24.52
C ASN A 146 22.12 8.21 23.76
N LEU A 147 22.10 8.04 22.44
CA LEU A 147 23.33 8.15 21.63
C LEU A 147 23.95 9.56 21.71
N THR A 148 23.13 10.61 21.76
CA THR A 148 23.62 11.98 21.94
C THR A 148 24.29 12.15 23.31
N GLN A 149 23.73 11.56 24.38
CA GLN A 149 24.36 11.56 25.70
C GLN A 149 25.71 10.82 25.68
N GLN A 150 25.78 9.65 25.04
CA GLN A 150 27.05 8.91 24.87
C GLN A 150 28.11 9.74 24.13
N ILE A 151 27.73 10.42 23.04
CA ILE A 151 28.62 11.34 22.32
C ILE A 151 29.14 12.43 23.26
N THR A 152 28.28 13.04 24.07
CA THR A 152 28.72 14.10 25.00
C THR A 152 29.63 13.58 26.10
N ALA A 153 29.41 12.35 26.59
CA ALA A 153 30.27 11.73 27.59
C ALA A 153 31.65 11.41 27.02
N LEU A 154 31.71 10.80 25.81
CA LEU A 154 32.97 10.48 25.13
C LEU A 154 33.79 11.73 24.80
N LYS A 155 33.14 12.85 24.47
CA LYS A 155 33.82 14.14 24.24
C LYS A 155 34.40 14.78 25.51
N LYS A 156 33.84 14.46 26.68
CA LYS A 156 34.26 15.03 27.98
C LYS A 156 35.24 14.14 28.73
N ALA A 157 35.42 12.89 28.30
CA ALA A 157 36.34 11.96 28.93
C ALA A 157 37.79 12.44 28.78
N LYS A 158 38.52 12.59 29.91
CA LYS A 158 39.97 12.81 29.90
C LYS A 158 40.64 11.45 29.65
N ALA A 159 41.21 11.25 28.47
CA ALA A 159 41.78 9.97 28.04
C ALA A 159 43.23 10.14 27.57
N LYS A 160 44.00 9.05 27.56
CA LYS A 160 45.37 9.04 27.01
C LYS A 160 45.35 9.25 25.49
N GLU A 161 46.45 9.68 24.89
CA GLU A 161 46.51 10.08 23.46
C GLU A 161 46.05 8.97 22.48
N SER A 162 46.33 7.70 22.80
CA SER A 162 45.85 6.53 22.04
C SER A 162 44.33 6.28 22.18
N GLU A 163 43.75 6.58 23.34
CA GLU A 163 42.32 6.46 23.61
C GLU A 163 41.52 7.64 23.02
N LEU A 164 42.15 8.82 22.91
CA LEU A 164 41.54 10.00 22.27
C LEU A 164 41.18 9.72 20.80
N LYS A 165 42.07 9.06 20.05
CA LYS A 165 41.81 8.69 18.66
C LYS A 165 40.62 7.72 18.52
N GLY A 166 40.59 6.68 19.36
CA GLY A 166 39.48 5.72 19.38
C GLY A 166 38.14 6.36 19.79
N ASN A 167 38.16 7.29 20.75
CA ASN A 167 36.98 8.04 21.18
C ASN A 167 36.45 8.97 20.07
N MET A 168 37.33 9.64 19.33
CA MET A 168 36.93 10.46 18.19
C MET A 168 36.26 9.63 17.08
N GLU A 169 36.81 8.46 16.76
CA GLU A 169 36.21 7.54 15.79
C GLU A 169 34.85 6.98 16.26
N ALA A 170 34.73 6.64 17.55
CA ALA A 170 33.46 6.24 18.15
C ALA A 170 32.41 7.36 18.07
N VAL A 171 32.79 8.60 18.39
CA VAL A 171 31.91 9.77 18.26
C VAL A 171 31.44 9.96 16.82
N ALA A 172 32.35 9.88 15.84
CA ALA A 172 32.00 10.03 14.43
C ALA A 172 31.02 8.94 13.96
N ARG A 173 31.23 7.69 14.40
CA ARG A 173 30.30 6.57 14.13
C ARG A 173 28.92 6.84 14.71
N LEU A 174 28.84 7.18 16.00
CA LEU A 174 27.56 7.48 16.67
C LEU A 174 26.84 8.67 16.02
N GLN A 175 27.55 9.70 15.58
CA GLN A 175 26.97 10.83 14.87
C GLN A 175 26.33 10.43 13.53
N LYS A 176 27.00 9.58 12.74
CA LYS A 176 26.43 9.03 11.51
C LYS A 176 25.15 8.24 11.79
N GLU A 177 25.15 7.42 12.83
CA GLU A 177 23.97 6.64 13.22
C GLU A 177 22.80 7.51 13.69
N VAL A 178 23.06 8.57 14.47
CA VAL A 178 22.04 9.56 14.83
C VAL A 178 21.46 10.25 13.60
N GLN A 179 22.29 10.57 12.61
CA GLN A 179 21.83 11.19 11.38
C GLN A 179 20.90 10.26 10.59
N VAL A 180 21.24 8.97 10.49
CA VAL A 180 20.38 7.97 9.85
C VAL A 180 19.07 7.78 10.64
N LEU A 181 19.13 7.73 11.98
CA LEU A 181 17.92 7.63 12.80
C LEU A 181 16.97 8.81 12.58
N ARG A 182 17.46 10.03 12.31
CA ARG A 182 16.58 11.18 12.01
C ARG A 182 15.80 11.02 10.70
N THR A 183 16.37 10.37 9.70
CA THR A 183 15.77 10.19 8.37
C THR A 183 15.04 8.85 8.20
N LEU A 184 15.27 7.89 9.10
CA LEU A 184 14.75 6.54 9.02
C LEU A 184 13.21 6.49 9.05
N LEU A 185 12.61 5.80 8.07
CA LEU A 185 11.16 5.68 7.96
C LEU A 185 10.61 4.58 8.89
N PRO A 186 9.56 4.85 9.68
CA PRO A 186 9.00 3.87 10.60
C PRO A 186 8.52 2.56 9.94
N ASP A 187 8.02 2.68 8.72
CA ASP A 187 7.48 1.54 7.98
C ASP A 187 8.58 0.57 7.59
N GLN A 188 9.71 1.08 7.07
CA GLN A 188 10.88 0.28 6.71
C GLN A 188 11.41 -0.54 7.89
N VAL A 189 11.45 0.07 9.08
CA VAL A 189 11.90 -0.60 10.32
C VAL A 189 11.00 -1.78 10.65
N THR A 190 9.69 -1.59 10.57
CA THR A 190 8.74 -2.64 10.96
C THR A 190 8.66 -3.73 9.91
N THR A 191 8.68 -3.39 8.62
CA THR A 191 8.71 -4.36 7.52
C THR A 191 9.95 -5.24 7.62
N ARG A 192 11.13 -4.64 7.80
CA ARG A 192 12.39 -5.39 7.94
C ARG A 192 12.40 -6.29 9.18
N ALA A 193 11.77 -5.87 10.28
CA ALA A 193 11.62 -6.71 11.47
C ALA A 193 10.72 -7.93 11.22
N LEU A 194 9.66 -7.77 10.41
CA LEU A 194 8.73 -8.84 10.07
C LEU A 194 9.32 -9.85 9.08
N GLU A 195 10.22 -9.41 8.20
CA GLU A 195 10.95 -10.25 7.24
C GLU A 195 11.95 -11.22 7.91
N GLY A 196 12.22 -11.09 9.21
CA GLY A 196 12.94 -12.10 10.01
C GLY A 196 14.43 -12.26 9.73
N ASN A 197 15.01 -11.48 8.81
CA ASN A 197 16.39 -11.67 8.33
C ASN A 197 17.50 -10.97 9.14
N THR A 198 17.24 -10.53 10.37
CA THR A 198 18.21 -9.69 11.10
C THR A 198 18.85 -10.45 12.27
N ASP A 199 20.05 -10.98 12.06
CA ASP A 199 20.91 -11.51 13.14
C ASP A 199 21.54 -10.32 13.90
N LEU A 200 20.83 -9.86 14.93
CA LEU A 200 21.07 -8.57 15.60
C LEU A 200 22.45 -8.49 16.29
N GLU A 201 23.00 -9.61 16.75
CA GLU A 201 24.29 -9.62 17.45
C GLU A 201 25.48 -9.45 16.52
N LYS A 202 25.44 -10.07 15.33
CA LYS A 202 26.51 -9.93 14.32
C LYS A 202 26.64 -8.49 13.81
N LEU A 203 25.52 -7.77 13.70
CA LEU A 203 25.49 -6.39 13.20
C LEU A 203 26.16 -5.36 14.10
N PHE A 204 26.24 -5.61 15.42
CA PHE A 204 26.93 -4.70 16.33
C PHE A 204 28.43 -4.98 16.44
N GLN A 205 28.87 -6.18 16.06
CA GLN A 205 30.27 -6.61 16.13
C GLN A 205 31.02 -6.39 14.81
N ASP A 206 30.32 -6.35 13.67
CA ASP A 206 30.92 -6.11 12.35
C ASP A 206 31.23 -4.62 12.11
N PRO A 207 32.52 -4.23 11.92
CA PRO A 207 32.93 -2.87 11.59
C PRO A 207 32.34 -2.35 10.26
N GLU A 208 32.08 -3.25 9.30
CA GLU A 208 31.60 -2.94 7.94
C GLU A 208 30.06 -2.89 7.84
N SER A 209 29.36 -3.18 8.94
CA SER A 209 27.89 -3.13 8.96
C SER A 209 27.36 -1.75 8.59
N SER A 210 26.37 -1.72 7.70
CA SER A 210 25.75 -0.47 7.24
C SER A 210 25.23 0.33 8.43
N THR A 211 25.49 1.64 8.44
CA THR A 211 24.97 2.56 9.47
C THR A 211 23.45 2.51 9.55
N MET A 212 22.78 2.22 8.43
CA MET A 212 21.33 2.03 8.36
C MET A 212 20.87 0.74 9.04
N GLU A 213 21.63 -0.34 8.91
CA GLU A 213 21.30 -1.63 9.53
C GLU A 213 21.47 -1.55 11.05
N ARG A 214 22.56 -0.95 11.53
CA ARG A 214 22.75 -0.70 12.97
C ARG A 214 21.68 0.20 13.57
N ALA A 215 21.33 1.29 12.89
CA ALA A 215 20.24 2.17 13.32
C ALA A 215 18.89 1.43 13.40
N THR A 216 18.61 0.58 12.42
CA THR A 216 17.40 -0.26 12.39
C THR A 216 17.42 -1.28 13.53
N ALA A 217 18.55 -1.97 13.71
CA ALA A 217 18.76 -2.96 14.76
C ALA A 217 18.55 -2.38 16.17
N ARG A 218 19.01 -1.15 16.43
CA ARG A 218 18.76 -0.49 17.73
C ARG A 218 17.27 -0.30 18.03
N ILE A 219 16.45 -0.04 17.00
CA ILE A 219 15.00 0.09 17.19
C ILE A 219 14.36 -1.28 17.35
N THR A 220 14.71 -2.26 16.51
CA THR A 220 14.08 -3.59 16.53
C THR A 220 14.44 -4.41 17.77
N ALA A 221 15.66 -4.25 18.29
CA ALA A 221 16.11 -4.85 19.54
C ALA A 221 15.52 -4.17 20.81
N HIS A 222 14.88 -3.01 20.67
CA HIS A 222 14.40 -2.27 21.84
C HIS A 222 13.24 -3.02 22.53
N PRO A 223 13.24 -3.21 23.86
CA PRO A 223 12.23 -4.01 24.56
C PRO A 223 10.79 -3.59 24.29
N ARG A 224 10.54 -2.27 24.19
CA ARG A 224 9.20 -1.73 23.85
C ARG A 224 8.75 -2.10 22.44
N PHE A 225 9.67 -2.17 21.47
CA PHE A 225 9.37 -2.56 20.10
C PHE A 225 8.97 -4.03 20.07
N VAL A 226 9.81 -4.91 20.63
CA VAL A 226 9.59 -6.36 20.69
C VAL A 226 8.26 -6.69 21.37
N LYS A 227 8.00 -6.11 22.55
CA LYS A 227 6.75 -6.33 23.28
C LYS A 227 5.53 -5.92 22.45
N LYS A 228 5.55 -4.73 21.84
CA LYS A 228 4.42 -4.23 21.05
C LYS A 228 4.17 -5.09 19.81
N LEU A 229 5.22 -5.52 19.12
CA LEU A 229 5.12 -6.37 17.95
C LEU A 229 4.56 -7.76 18.32
N GLN A 230 5.01 -8.33 19.44
CA GLN A 230 4.46 -9.58 19.98
C GLN A 230 2.96 -9.45 20.31
N ASP A 231 2.54 -8.36 20.96
CA ASP A 231 1.13 -8.12 21.29
C ASP A 231 0.25 -8.05 20.03
N LEU A 232 0.72 -7.37 18.98
CA LEU A 232 0.03 -7.31 17.69
C LEU A 232 -0.07 -8.70 17.05
N SER A 233 1.00 -9.50 17.11
CA SER A 233 1.02 -10.88 16.59
C SER A 233 0.12 -11.87 17.36
N LYS A 234 -0.17 -11.58 18.64
CA LYS A 234 -1.11 -12.36 19.47
C LYS A 234 -2.55 -11.97 19.14
N GLN A 235 -2.83 -10.68 18.98
CA GLN A 235 -4.15 -10.18 18.59
C GLN A 235 -4.60 -10.73 17.23
N SER A 236 -3.70 -10.82 16.25
CA SER A 236 -4.04 -11.41 14.94
C SER A 236 -4.34 -12.91 15.03
N ARG A 237 -3.67 -13.67 15.93
CA ARG A 237 -3.95 -15.08 16.18
C ARG A 237 -5.26 -15.36 16.92
N PHE A 238 -5.73 -14.43 17.77
CA PHE A 238 -7.00 -14.58 18.47
C PHE A 238 -8.22 -14.34 17.57
N CYS A 239 -8.10 -13.52 16.51
CA CYS A 239 -9.21 -13.27 15.58
C CYS A 239 -9.36 -14.35 14.50
N HIS A 240 -8.36 -15.21 14.28
CA HIS A 240 -8.43 -16.35 13.36
C HIS A 240 -7.92 -17.61 14.08
N PRO A 241 -8.78 -18.32 14.83
CA PRO A 241 -8.38 -19.60 15.39
C PRO A 241 -7.99 -20.52 14.23
N ARG A 242 -6.73 -20.99 14.24
CA ARG A 242 -6.27 -22.04 13.32
C ARG A 242 -7.27 -23.19 13.39
N ALA A 243 -7.96 -23.46 12.28
CA ALA A 243 -8.72 -24.68 12.12
C ALA A 243 -7.76 -25.84 12.41
N LYS A 244 -8.03 -26.58 13.49
CA LYS A 244 -7.28 -27.79 13.84
C LYS A 244 -7.42 -28.75 12.66
N GLN A 245 -6.32 -29.01 11.96
CA GLN A 245 -6.25 -30.16 11.07
C GLN A 245 -6.47 -31.40 11.94
N GLN A 246 -7.58 -32.10 11.72
CA GLN A 246 -7.81 -33.43 12.26
C GLN A 246 -6.82 -34.39 11.58
N PRO A 247 -6.10 -35.25 12.33
CA PRO A 247 -5.33 -36.32 11.72
C PRO A 247 -6.29 -37.39 11.21
N HIS A 248 -6.28 -37.63 9.90
CA HIS A 248 -6.89 -38.81 9.32
C HIS A 248 -6.10 -40.04 9.76
N LEU A 249 -6.74 -40.90 10.56
CA LEU A 249 -6.35 -42.28 10.78
C LEU A 249 -6.77 -43.08 9.54
N HIS A 250 -5.81 -43.75 8.90
CA HIS A 250 -6.00 -44.98 8.15
C HIS A 250 -4.79 -45.88 8.38
#